data_AF-A0A1L3LTT7-F1
#
_entry.id   AF-A0A1L3LTT7-F1
#
_cell.length_a   1.000
_cell.length_b   1.000
_cell.length_c   1.000
_cell.angle_alpha   90.00
_cell.angle_beta   90.00
_cell.angle_gamma   90.00
#
_symmetry.space_group_name_H-M   'P 1'
#
loop_
_entity.id
_entity.type
_entity.pdbx_description
1 polymer ?
#
loop_
_entity_poly.entity_id
_entity_poly.type
_entity_poly.pdbx_seq_one_letter_code
_entity_poly.pdbx_strand_id
1 'polypeptide(L)' 'MFYAQDRESGIKLLGAQAWFVRTDGGVVDAFLLKDRADAWAKAHGGDVLDFDAVKASIVASN' A
#
# COMPACT_ATOMS: atom_id res chain seq x y z
N MET A 1 -6.92 7.43 -13.11
CA MET A 1 -7.24 7.84 -11.71
C MET A 1 -7.49 6.58 -10.92
N PHE A 2 -6.60 6.21 -10.00
CA PHE A 2 -6.75 5.01 -9.15
C PHE A 2 -7.16 5.45 -7.75
N TYR A 3 -8.05 4.68 -7.13
CA TYR A 3 -8.53 4.93 -5.76
C TYR A 3 -8.26 3.70 -4.91
N ALA A 4 -7.63 3.90 -3.76
CA ALA A 4 -7.45 2.87 -2.75
C ALA A 4 -8.42 3.17 -1.60
N GLN A 5 -9.06 2.14 -1.06
CA GLN A 5 -9.85 2.30 0.15
C GLN A 5 -8.92 2.12 1.34
N ASP A 6 -8.86 3.13 2.21
CA ASP A 6 -8.12 3.04 3.46
C ASP A 6 -8.66 1.89 4.30
N ARG A 7 -7.77 1.01 4.73
CA ARG A 7 -8.16 -0.20 5.45
C ARG A 7 -8.76 0.08 6.82
N GLU A 8 -8.32 1.14 7.50
CA GLU A 8 -8.77 1.43 8.87
C GLU A 8 -10.09 2.20 8.90
N SER A 9 -10.23 3.19 8.02
CA SER A 9 -11.33 4.17 8.05
C SER A 9 -12.39 3.94 6.97
N GLY A 10 -12.10 3.14 5.93
CA GLY A 10 -12.98 2.95 4.78
C GLY A 10 -13.06 4.16 3.85
N ILE A 11 -12.26 5.21 4.09
CA ILE A 11 -12.24 6.41 3.25
C ILE A 11 -11.61 6.08 1.90
N LYS A 12 -12.23 6.60 0.82
CA LYS A 12 -11.69 6.47 -0.54
C LYS A 12 -10.58 7.49 -0.74
N LEU A 13 -9.36 7.01 -0.89
CA LEU A 13 -8.17 7.82 -1.10
C LEU A 13 -7.80 7.86 -2.57
N LEU A 14 -7.30 9.01 -3.01
CA LEU A 14 -6.50 9.10 -4.22
C LEU A 14 -5.28 8.20 -4.03
N GLY A 15 -5.17 7.14 -4.84
CA GLY A 15 -4.12 6.14 -4.66
C GLY A 15 -2.70 6.70 -4.80
N ALA A 16 -2.53 7.84 -5.47
CA ALA A 16 -1.27 8.59 -5.54
C ALA A 16 -0.84 9.18 -4.18
N GLN A 17 -1.73 9.25 -3.20
CA GLN A 17 -1.46 9.74 -1.84
C GLN A 17 -1.50 8.62 -0.80
N ALA A 18 -1.65 7.37 -1.24
CA ALA A 18 -1.71 6.21 -0.35
C ALA A 18 -0.35 5.53 -0.24
N TRP A 19 -0.16 4.87 0.89
CA TRP A 19 0.95 3.99 1.18
C TRP A 19 0.49 2.55 1.13
N PHE A 20 1.34 1.67 0.64
CA PHE A 20 0.99 0.28 0.39
C PHE A 20 1.93 -0.62 1.16
N VAL A 21 1.42 -1.68 1.79
CA VAL A 21 2.27 -2.73 2.36
C VAL A 21 2.14 -3.95 1.48
N ARG A 22 3.26 -4.40 0.92
CA ARG A 22 3.34 -5.64 0.15
C ARG A 22 3.94 -6.73 1.02
N THR A 23 3.21 -7.82 1.20
CA THR A 23 3.72 -9.01 1.88
C THR A 23 4.22 -10.05 0.86
N ASP A 24 5.02 -11.02 1.30
CA ASP A 24 5.52 -12.11 0.45
C ASP A 24 4.41 -12.91 -0.25
N GLY A 25 3.20 -12.90 0.32
CA GLY A 25 2.00 -13.51 -0.27
C GLY A 25 1.38 -12.70 -1.42
N GLY A 26 1.95 -11.54 -1.77
CA GLY A 26 1.45 -10.65 -2.82
C GLY A 26 0.24 -9.81 -2.43
N VAL A 27 -0.18 -9.85 -1.16
CA VAL A 27 -1.29 -9.03 -0.63
C VAL A 27 -0.80 -7.58 -0.50
N VAL A 28 -1.60 -6.65 -1.01
CA VAL A 28 -1.33 -5.20 -0.96
C VAL A 28 -2.40 -4.53 -0.11
N ASP A 29 -2.01 -4.12 1.10
CA ASP A 29 -2.85 -3.32 1.99
C ASP A 29 -2.57 -1.84 1.77
N ALA A 30 -3.61 -1.01 1.70
CA ALA A 30 -3.48 0.43 1.46
C ALA A 30 -3.83 1.26 2.71
N PHE A 31 -3.03 2.30 2.95
CA PHE A 31 -3.09 3.17 4.12
C PHE A 31 -2.98 4.64 3.71
N LEU A 32 -3.74 5.51 4.38
CA LEU A 32 -3.61 6.96 4.22
C LEU A 32 -2.25 7.49 4.69
N LEU A 33 -1.75 6.96 5.81
CA LEU A 33 -0.58 7.48 6.49
C LEU A 33 0.58 6.50 6.43
N LYS A 34 1.77 7.00 6.12
CA LYS A 34 3.00 6.20 6.07
C LYS A 34 3.27 5.49 7.39
N ASP A 35 3.11 6.21 8.51
CA ASP A 35 3.35 5.66 9.84
C ASP A 35 2.45 4.44 10.15
N ARG A 36 1.23 4.41 9.60
CA ARG A 36 0.31 3.27 9.74
C ARG A 36 0.76 2.10 8.86
N ALA A 37 1.19 2.36 7.64
CA ALA A 37 1.79 1.34 6.78
C ALA A 37 3.07 0.75 7.41
N ASP A 38 3.95 1.58 7.98
CA ASP A 38 5.17 1.14 8.67
C ASP A 38 4.84 0.29 9.92
N ALA A 39 3.85 0.71 10.71
CA ALA A 39 3.40 -0.07 11.86
C ALA A 39 2.82 -1.43 11.43
N TRP A 40 2.02 -1.44 10.35
CA TRP A 40 1.44 -2.65 9.80
C TRP A 40 2.50 -3.61 9.25
N ALA A 41 3.45 -3.10 8.46
CA ALA A 41 4.57 -3.87 7.92
C ALA A 41 5.42 -4.50 9.04
N LYS A 42 5.68 -3.76 10.13
CA LYS A 42 6.40 -4.31 11.29
C LYS A 42 5.63 -5.41 12.02
N ALA A 43 4.31 -5.28 12.12
CA ALA A 43 3.47 -6.24 12.83
C ALA A 43 3.17 -7.51 12.02
N HIS A 44 3.03 -7.39 10.70
CA HIS A 44 2.58 -8.46 9.81
C HIS A 44 3.66 -9.00 8.87
N GLY A 45 4.80 -8.32 8.77
CA GLY A 45 5.83 -8.58 7.78
C GLY A 45 5.47 -7.97 6.41
N GLY A 46 6.48 -7.47 5.70
CA GLY A 46 6.33 -6.88 4.36
C GLY A 46 7.05 -5.56 4.20
N ASP A 47 6.97 -5.00 2.99
CA ASP A 47 7.63 -3.76 2.60
C ASP A 47 6.62 -2.64 2.38
N VAL A 48 6.93 -1.45 2.90
CA VAL A 48 6.14 -0.23 2.65
C VAL A 48 6.58 0.39 1.33
N LEU A 49 5.62 0.55 0.43
CA LEU A 49 5.78 1.08 -0.92
C LEU A 49 4.88 2.31 -1.11
N ASP A 50 5.36 3.28 -1.88
CA ASP A 50 4.51 4.35 -2.41
C ASP A 50 3.82 3.91 -3.72
N PHE A 51 2.96 4.77 -4.26
CA PHE A 51 2.20 4.47 -5.47
C PHE A 51 3.10 4.19 -6.70
N ASP A 52 4.21 4.92 -6.83
CA ASP A 52 5.12 4.76 -7.98
C ASP A 52 5.89 3.44 -7.89
N ALA A 53 6.33 3.07 -6.68
CA ALA A 53 6.96 1.78 -6.41
C ALA A 53 5.99 0.62 -6.64
N VAL A 54 4.72 0.74 -6.21
CA VAL A 54 3.70 -0.28 -6.50
C VAL A 54 3.47 -0.41 -8.00
N LYS A 55 3.30 0.70 -8.71
CA LYS A 55 3.10 0.69 -10.16
C LYS A 55 4.28 0.05 -10.90
N ALA A 56 5.51 0.38 -10.51
CA ALA A 56 6.72 -0.25 -11.05
C ALA A 56 6.76 -1.76 -10.76
N SER A 57 6.36 -2.17 -9.56
CA SER A 57 6.34 -3.59 -9.17
C SER A 57 5.32 -4.42 -9.95
N ILE A 58 4.17 -3.83 -10.32
CA ILE A 58 3.15 -4.48 -11.16
C ILE A 58 3.64 -4.62 -12.61
N VAL A 59 4.29 -3.58 -13.14
CA VAL A 59 4.87 -3.61 -14.49
C VAL A 59 6.03 -4.59 -14.61
N ALA A 60 6.88 -4.71 -13.58
CA ALA A 60 8.01 -5.64 -13.55
C ALA A 60 7.60 -7.11 -13.34
N SER A 61 6.36 -7.38 -12.93
CA SER A 61 5.84 -8.73 -12.72
C SER A 61 5.18 -9.32 -13.98
N ASN A 62 5.31 -8.67 -15.15
CA ASN A 62 4.64 -9.02 -16.41
C ASN A 62 5.61 -9.30 -17.56
#